data_AF-A0A2D4Q5P0-F1
#
_entry.id   AF-A0A2D4Q5P0-F1
#
_cell.length_a   1.000
_cell.length_b   1.000
_cell.length_c   1.000
_cell.angle_alpha   90.00
_cell.angle_beta   90.00
_cell.angle_gamma   90.00
#
_symmetry.space_group_name_H-M   'P 1'
#
loop_
_entity.id
_entity.type
_entity.pdbx_description
1 polymer ?
#
loop_
_entity_poly.entity_id
_entity_poly.type
_entity_poly.pdbx_seq_one_letter_code
_entity_poly.pdbx_strand_id
1 'polypeptide(L)'
;ACNGLNNSYICRPLCNLKCMNKSFFFRTENTPMIAGLGKAAELVNENSELYEAHMRKVRDYLEERLESIFGRQNIHFNCRLKGSKRLCNTCNFSILGSGLQGWLVLSRCRTLLASVGAACHSEKGDQCSILAI
;
A
#
# COMPACT_ATOMS: atom_id res chain seq x y z
N ALA A 1 -17.36 -24.02 -21.78
CA ALA A 1 -16.40 -24.56 -22.77
C ALA A 1 -15.13 -23.74 -22.69
N CYS A 2 -14.07 -24.35 -22.16
CA CYS A 2 -12.74 -23.77 -22.06
C CYS A 2 -12.12 -23.65 -23.45
N ASN A 3 -11.71 -22.45 -23.87
CA ASN A 3 -10.76 -22.31 -24.97
C ASN A 3 -9.53 -21.58 -24.43
N GLY A 4 -8.47 -22.37 -24.24
CA GLY A 4 -7.26 -22.03 -23.55
C GLY A 4 -6.36 -21.07 -24.33
N LEU A 5 -5.97 -19.99 -23.67
CA LEU A 5 -4.78 -19.24 -24.01
C LEU A 5 -3.60 -19.94 -23.32
N ASN A 6 -2.91 -20.81 -24.05
CA ASN A 6 -1.59 -21.34 -23.69
C ASN A 6 -0.54 -20.22 -23.81
N ASN A 7 -0.61 -19.19 -22.96
CA ASN A 7 0.51 -18.27 -22.76
C ASN A 7 1.46 -18.90 -21.72
N SER A 8 2.37 -19.74 -22.21
CA SER A 8 3.47 -20.22 -21.39
C SER A 8 4.52 -19.11 -21.26
N TYR A 9 4.50 -18.41 -20.13
CA TYR A 9 5.52 -17.41 -19.81
C TYR A 9 6.86 -18.13 -19.58
N ILE A 10 7.83 -17.92 -20.48
CA ILE A 10 9.19 -18.45 -20.33
C ILE A 10 9.95 -17.54 -19.36
N CYS A 11 10.00 -17.92 -18.08
CA CYS A 11 10.88 -17.30 -17.09
C CYS A 11 12.21 -18.06 -17.06
N ARG A 12 13.35 -17.37 -17.15
CA ARG A 12 14.67 -17.98 -16.96
C ARG A 12 15.07 -17.85 -15.49
N PRO A 13 15.59 -18.90 -14.84
CA PRO A 13 16.04 -18.79 -13.47
C PRO A 13 17.25 -17.85 -13.36
N LEU A 14 17.24 -16.99 -12.34
CA LEU A 14 18.36 -16.10 -12.03
C LEU A 14 19.55 -16.83 -11.37
N CYS A 15 19.32 -18.04 -10.86
CA CYS A 15 20.34 -18.89 -10.25
C CYS A 15 20.48 -20.21 -11.02
N ASN A 16 21.71 -20.59 -11.39
CA ASN A 16 22.03 -21.79 -12.17
C ASN A 16 22.28 -23.03 -11.28
N LEU A 17 21.32 -23.42 -10.45
CA LEU A 17 21.35 -24.70 -9.74
C LEU A 17 20.35 -25.66 -10.38
N LYS A 18 20.51 -26.97 -10.21
CA LYS A 18 19.71 -28.01 -10.88
C LYS A 18 18.83 -28.71 -9.83
N CYS A 19 17.51 -28.71 -10.01
CA CYS A 19 16.55 -29.49 -9.22
C CYS A 19 15.58 -30.25 -10.12
N MET A 20 15.04 -31.35 -9.60
CA MET A 20 14.34 -32.44 -10.31
C MET A 20 12.88 -32.13 -10.67
N ASN A 21 12.41 -30.91 -10.41
CA ASN A 21 11.10 -30.41 -10.81
C ASN A 21 11.26 -28.99 -11.39
N LYS A 22 10.24 -28.51 -12.12
CA LYS A 22 10.12 -27.18 -12.77
C LYS A 22 10.17 -25.99 -11.77
N SER A 23 11.12 -26.00 -10.85
CA SER A 23 11.29 -25.01 -9.80
C SER A 23 12.26 -23.95 -10.29
N PHE A 24 11.76 -22.71 -10.43
CA PHE A 24 12.57 -21.54 -10.77
C PHE A 24 13.37 -20.99 -9.57
N PHE A 25 13.09 -21.49 -8.37
CA PHE A 25 13.78 -21.19 -7.13
C PHE A 25 14.59 -22.41 -6.70
N PHE A 26 15.91 -22.25 -6.64
CA PHE A 26 16.83 -23.32 -6.25
C PHE A 26 17.30 -23.10 -4.81
N ARG A 27 16.53 -23.58 -3.84
CA ARG A 27 16.90 -23.66 -2.41
C ARG A 27 15.94 -24.60 -1.67
N THR A 28 16.32 -25.06 -0.47
CA THR A 28 15.39 -25.67 0.48
C THR A 28 14.17 -24.76 0.66
N GLU A 29 12.98 -25.33 0.45
CA GLU A 29 11.73 -24.59 0.56
C GLU A 29 11.54 -24.05 1.97
N ASN A 30 11.05 -22.82 2.08
CA ASN A 30 10.67 -22.26 3.36
C ASN A 30 9.25 -22.73 3.73
N THR A 31 9.13 -24.03 4.00
CA THR A 31 7.85 -24.70 4.29
C THR A 31 6.98 -23.96 5.32
N PRO A 32 7.48 -23.47 6.47
CA PRO A 32 6.62 -22.76 7.42
C PRO A 32 6.10 -21.42 6.89
N MET A 33 6.92 -20.65 6.15
CA MET A 33 6.44 -19.40 5.55
C MET A 33 5.45 -19.62 4.39
N ILE A 34 5.65 -20.70 3.61
CA ILE A 34 4.71 -21.09 2.54
C ILE A 34 3.35 -21.48 3.14
N ALA A 35 3.35 -22.31 4.19
CA ALA A 35 2.13 -22.69 4.88
C ALA A 35 1.42 -21.47 5.51
N GLY A 36 2.17 -20.56 6.15
CA GLY A 36 1.64 -19.33 6.71
C GLY A 36 1.03 -18.40 5.64
N LEU A 37 1.70 -18.24 4.49
CA LEU A 37 1.16 -17.49 3.36
C LEU A 37 -0.15 -18.12 2.84
N GLY A 38 -0.20 -19.45 2.73
CA GLY A 38 -1.42 -20.18 2.34
C GLY A 38 -2.58 -19.89 3.29
N LYS A 39 -2.36 -19.96 4.61
CA LYS A 39 -3.42 -19.69 5.59
C LYS A 39 -3.85 -18.21 5.59
N ALA A 40 -2.91 -17.28 5.41
CA ALA A 40 -3.25 -15.86 5.27
C ALA A 40 -4.11 -15.61 4.02
N ALA A 41 -3.77 -16.23 2.89
CA ALA A 41 -4.54 -16.12 1.65
C ALA A 41 -5.95 -16.70 1.78
N GLU A 42 -6.10 -17.85 2.45
CA GLU A 42 -7.39 -18.46 2.77
C GLU A 42 -8.28 -17.50 3.57
N LEU A 43 -7.75 -16.95 4.67
CA LEU A 43 -8.49 -16.01 5.53
C LEU A 43 -8.91 -14.73 4.80
N VAL A 44 -8.03 -14.19 3.95
CA VAL A 44 -8.36 -13.00 3.14
C VAL A 44 -9.44 -13.34 2.12
N ASN A 45 -9.37 -14.50 1.47
CA ASN A 45 -10.38 -14.89 0.49
C ASN A 45 -11.77 -15.04 1.12
N GLU A 46 -11.86 -15.65 2.30
CA GLU A 46 -13.12 -15.84 3.03
C GLU A 46 -13.74 -14.53 3.54
N ASN A 47 -12.92 -13.55 3.94
CA ASN A 47 -13.37 -12.35 4.64
C ASN A 47 -13.13 -11.04 3.85
N SER A 48 -12.76 -11.14 2.58
CA SER A 48 -12.32 -10.02 1.74
C SER A 48 -13.29 -8.84 1.75
N GLU A 49 -14.58 -9.10 1.55
CA GLU A 49 -15.62 -8.07 1.52
C GLU A 49 -15.78 -7.34 2.87
N LEU A 50 -15.73 -8.10 3.98
CA LEU A 50 -15.83 -7.55 5.34
C LEU A 50 -14.63 -6.65 5.65
N TYR A 51 -13.42 -7.12 5.33
CA TYR A 51 -12.20 -6.34 5.51
C TYR A 51 -12.20 -5.09 4.64
N GLU A 52 -12.61 -5.21 3.38
CA GLU A 52 -12.70 -4.07 2.48
C GLU A 52 -13.68 -3.01 2.99
N ALA A 53 -14.88 -3.41 3.39
CA ALA A 53 -15.90 -2.51 3.92
C ALA A 53 -15.41 -1.81 5.20
N HIS A 54 -14.80 -2.56 6.13
CA HIS A 54 -14.27 -2.01 7.36
C HIS A 54 -13.13 -1.01 7.11
N MET A 55 -12.12 -1.40 6.33
CA MET A 55 -10.97 -0.54 6.03
C MET A 55 -11.41 0.73 5.30
N ARG A 56 -12.35 0.61 4.36
CA ARG A 56 -12.96 1.75 3.66
C ARG A 56 -13.64 2.71 4.63
N LYS A 57 -14.44 2.20 5.57
CA LYS A 57 -15.13 3.03 6.57
C LYS A 57 -14.14 3.79 7.45
N VAL A 58 -13.07 3.13 7.91
CA VAL A 58 -12.04 3.76 8.75
C VAL A 58 -11.28 4.82 7.97
N ARG A 59 -10.91 4.53 6.71
CA ARG A 59 -10.26 5.50 5.82
C ARG A 59 -11.15 6.72 5.59
N ASP A 60 -12.41 6.52 5.22
CA ASP A 60 -13.33 7.62 4.92
C ASP A 60 -13.59 8.48 6.18
N TYR A 61 -13.66 7.87 7.36
CA TYR A 61 -13.72 8.58 8.64
C TYR A 61 -12.46 9.44 8.89
N LEU A 62 -11.28 8.90 8.60
CA LEU A 62 -10.03 9.65 8.72
C LEU A 62 -10.00 10.85 7.77
N GLU A 63 -10.37 10.65 6.49
CA GLU A 63 -10.45 11.73 5.50
C GLU A 63 -11.42 12.83 5.95
N GLU A 64 -12.61 12.47 6.45
CA GLU A 64 -13.61 13.42 6.94
C GLU A 64 -13.09 14.24 8.14
N ARG A 65 -12.44 13.57 9.11
CA ARG A 65 -11.86 14.25 10.28
C ARG A 65 -10.74 15.20 9.89
N LEU A 66 -9.88 14.80 8.94
CA LEU A 66 -8.82 15.66 8.43
C LEU A 66 -9.39 16.90 7.72
N GLU A 67 -10.42 16.74 6.88
CA GLU A 67 -11.12 17.88 6.27
C GLU A 67 -11.75 18.81 7.31
N SER A 68 -12.36 18.24 8.36
CA SER A 68 -13.02 19.00 9.42
C SER A 68 -12.03 19.81 10.28
N ILE A 69 -10.83 19.29 10.52
CA ILE A 69 -9.84 19.92 11.42
C ILE A 69 -8.97 20.93 10.67
N PHE A 70 -8.43 20.55 9.51
CA PHE A 70 -7.50 21.40 8.75
C PHE A 70 -8.22 22.35 7.79
N GLY A 71 -9.47 22.03 7.43
CA GLY A 71 -10.23 22.76 6.43
C GLY A 71 -9.88 22.32 5.01
N ARG A 72 -10.90 22.30 4.14
CA ARG A 72 -10.80 21.79 2.76
C ARG A 72 -9.81 22.54 1.85
N GLN A 73 -9.39 23.74 2.24
CA GLN A 73 -8.43 24.56 1.50
C GLN A 73 -6.98 24.23 1.84
N ASN A 74 -6.75 23.63 3.02
CA ASN A 74 -5.41 23.35 3.53
C ASN A 74 -5.02 21.87 3.43
N ILE A 75 -5.90 21.04 2.86
CA ILE A 75 -5.63 19.61 2.66
C ILE A 75 -6.01 19.17 1.25
N HIS A 76 -5.14 18.37 0.64
CA HIS A 76 -5.34 17.81 -0.68
C HIS A 76 -5.20 16.29 -0.65
N PHE A 77 -6.22 15.55 -1.06
CA PHE A 77 -6.18 14.09 -1.12
C PHE A 77 -5.68 13.62 -2.50
N ASN A 78 -4.47 13.06 -2.55
CA ASN A 78 -3.81 12.65 -3.78
C ASN A 78 -4.56 11.50 -4.50
N CYS A 79 -5.29 10.68 -3.76
CA CYS A 79 -6.01 9.52 -4.29
C CYS A 79 -7.52 9.76 -4.52
N ARG A 80 -8.01 11.00 -4.33
CA ARG A 80 -9.44 11.33 -4.42
C ARG A 80 -9.91 11.73 -5.83
N LEU A 81 -9.45 11.04 -6.87
CA LEU A 81 -9.89 11.28 -8.24
C LEU A 81 -11.25 10.58 -8.52
N LYS A 82 -12.19 11.29 -9.16
CA LYS A 82 -13.47 10.68 -9.59
C LYS A 82 -13.20 9.54 -10.59
N GLY A 83 -13.76 8.37 -10.31
CA GLY A 83 -13.62 7.18 -11.18
C GLY A 83 -12.30 6.41 -11.06
N SER A 84 -11.36 6.85 -10.23
CA SER A 84 -10.11 6.10 -9.99
C SER A 84 -10.31 4.98 -8.97
N LYS A 85 -9.73 3.81 -9.26
CA LYS A 85 -9.64 2.70 -8.31
C LYS A 85 -8.62 3.05 -7.24
N ARG A 86 -9.01 2.91 -5.97
CA ARG A 86 -8.15 3.16 -4.82
C ARG A 86 -8.22 2.01 -3.84
N LEU A 87 -7.13 1.79 -3.12
CA LEU A 87 -7.09 0.84 -2.02
C LEU A 87 -7.99 1.34 -0.87
N CYS A 88 -8.73 0.42 -0.26
CA CYS A 88 -9.63 0.70 0.86
C CYS A 88 -8.89 1.12 2.14
N ASN A 89 -7.62 0.78 2.26
CA ASN A 89 -6.82 0.94 3.48
C ASN A 89 -5.71 1.99 3.39
N THR A 90 -5.61 2.73 2.29
CA THR A 90 -4.55 3.74 2.10
C THR A 90 -5.16 5.12 1.94
N CYS A 91 -4.82 6.03 2.85
CA CYS A 91 -5.15 7.44 2.78
C CYS A 91 -3.88 8.24 2.48
N ASN A 92 -3.80 8.78 1.26
CA ASN A 92 -2.70 9.63 0.84
C ASN A 92 -3.17 11.09 0.70
N PHE A 93 -2.60 11.99 1.50
CA PHE A 93 -2.94 13.41 1.48
C PHE A 93 -1.72 14.30 1.67
N SER A 94 -1.87 15.55 1.24
CA SER A 94 -0.88 16.61 1.37
C SER A 94 -1.47 17.74 2.20
N ILE A 95 -0.74 18.22 3.19
CA ILE A 95 -1.13 19.41 3.96
C ILE A 95 -0.51 20.63 3.27
N LEU A 96 -1.36 21.58 2.87
CA LEU A 96 -0.99 22.80 2.17
C LEU A 96 -0.72 23.89 3.21
N GLY A 97 0.49 24.43 3.20
CA GLY A 97 0.89 25.54 4.05
C GLY A 97 2.38 25.84 3.91
N SER A 98 2.74 27.12 4.07
CA SER A 98 4.14 27.54 4.01
C SER A 98 4.94 26.91 5.17
N GLY A 99 6.05 26.26 4.84
CA GLY A 99 6.94 25.64 5.84
C GLY A 99 6.46 24.32 6.45
N LEU A 100 5.33 23.75 5.99
CA LEU A 100 4.87 22.44 6.47
C LEU A 100 5.61 21.31 5.74
N GLN A 101 6.57 20.72 6.44
CA GLN A 101 7.30 19.52 6.01
C GLN A 101 6.72 18.28 6.72
N GLY A 102 6.30 17.27 5.97
CA GLY A 102 5.54 16.13 6.49
C GLY A 102 6.37 15.23 7.38
N TRP A 103 7.68 15.13 7.12
CA TRP A 103 8.59 14.42 8.02
C TRP A 103 8.66 15.14 9.38
N LEU A 104 8.63 16.47 9.40
CA LEU A 104 8.60 17.25 10.64
C LEU A 104 7.27 17.06 11.37
N VAL A 105 6.15 17.04 10.65
CA VAL A 105 4.83 16.71 11.21
C VAL A 105 4.84 15.33 11.85
N LEU A 106 5.37 14.32 11.15
CA LEU A 106 5.48 12.96 11.68
C LEU A 106 6.43 12.86 12.87
N SER A 107 7.57 13.54 12.85
CA SER A 107 8.52 13.55 13.97
C SER A 107 7.91 14.08 15.28
N ARG A 108 6.90 14.95 15.16
CA ARG A 108 6.15 15.51 16.30
C ARG A 108 4.94 14.66 16.68
N CYS A 109 4.51 13.74 15.82
CA CYS A 109 3.37 12.87 16.08
C CYS A 109 3.82 11.67 16.91
N ARG A 110 3.38 11.59 18.18
CA ARG A 110 3.76 10.50 19.10
C ARG A 110 2.82 9.30 19.08
N THR A 111 1.60 9.50 18.59
CA THR A 111 0.50 8.53 18.68
C THR A 111 0.19 7.84 17.36
N LEU A 112 0.78 8.33 16.26
CA LEU A 112 0.48 7.86 14.91
C LEU A 112 1.79 7.42 14.23
N LEU A 113 1.80 6.18 13.77
CA LEU A 113 2.82 5.68 12.85
C LEU A 113 2.31 5.86 11.43
N ALA A 114 3.03 6.65 10.63
CA ALA A 114 2.70 6.87 9.24
C ALA A 114 3.97 7.12 8.44
N SER A 115 3.84 7.14 7.12
CA SER A 115 4.98 7.31 6.21
C SER A 115 4.82 8.57 5.36
N VAL A 116 5.94 9.23 5.06
CA VAL A 116 5.99 10.21 3.98
C VAL A 116 6.25 9.50 2.66
N GLY A 117 5.69 10.03 1.56
CA GLY A 117 5.87 9.46 0.23
C GLY A 117 7.34 9.20 -0.12
N ALA A 118 7.61 8.09 -0.82
CA ALA A 118 8.94 7.53 -1.05
C ALA A 118 9.96 8.49 -1.71
N ALA A 119 9.53 9.57 -2.35
CA ALA A 119 10.40 10.56 -2.98
C ALA A 119 10.78 11.75 -2.06
N CYS A 120 10.12 11.92 -0.92
CA CYS A 120 10.27 13.10 -0.05
C CYS A 120 11.37 12.98 1.01
N HIS A 121 12.21 11.94 0.98
CA HIS A 121 13.42 11.84 1.82
C HIS A 121 14.64 12.58 1.25
N SER A 122 14.47 13.28 0.12
CA SER A 122 15.52 14.14 -0.42
C SER A 122 15.54 15.46 0.36
N GLU A 123 16.66 15.82 0.99
CA GLU A 123 16.86 17.03 1.83
C GLU A 123 16.58 18.39 1.15
N LYS A 124 15.99 18.42 -0.05
CA LYS A 124 15.64 19.64 -0.78
C LYS A 124 14.19 20.01 -0.53
N GLY A 125 14.03 20.98 0.37
CA GLY A 125 12.76 21.59 0.77
C GLY A 125 12.01 22.28 -0.37
N ASP A 126 10.73 22.56 -0.08
CA ASP A 126 9.72 23.26 -0.88
C ASP A 126 8.74 22.40 -1.70
N GLN A 127 8.55 21.13 -1.34
CA GLN A 127 7.45 20.33 -1.90
C GLN A 127 6.40 19.92 -0.87
N CYS A 128 5.15 20.00 -1.31
CA CYS A 128 3.97 19.55 -0.56
C CYS A 128 4.22 18.16 -0.02
N SER A 129 4.09 18.02 1.29
CA SER A 129 4.47 16.79 1.94
C SER A 129 3.35 15.77 1.83
N ILE A 130 3.64 14.71 1.08
CA ILE A 130 2.75 13.58 0.84
C ILE A 130 2.80 12.70 2.08
N LEU A 131 1.70 12.58 2.80
CA LEU A 131 1.54 11.66 3.92
C LEU A 131 0.66 10.49 3.50
N ALA A 132 1.18 9.27 3.68
CA ALA A 132 0.44 8.03 3.49
C ALA A 132 0.23 7.35 4.86
N ILE A 133 -1.04 7.22 5.23
CA ILE A 133 -1.54 6.45 6.38
C ILE A 133 -2.25 5.21 5.83
#